data_AF-A0A8K0K7U5-F1
#
_entry.id   AF-A0A8K0K7U5-F1
#
_cell.length_a   1.000
_cell.length_b   1.000
_cell.length_c   1.000
_cell.angle_alpha   90.00
_cell.angle_beta   90.00
_cell.angle_gamma   90.00
#
_symmetry.space_group_name_H-M   'P 1'
#
loop_
_entity.id
_entity.type
_entity.pdbx_description
1 polymer ?
#
loop_
_entity_poly.entity_id
_entity_poly.type
_entity_poly.pdbx_seq_one_letter_code
_entity_poly.pdbx_strand_id
1 'polypeptide(L)'
;MLCPEVWNFAAPSYNLKFSAGNWKSPNAISDSSKKQGFNHSVSVVLPDTLLVPESLIKSLSGNCDYYKVQDFPLTVLLHEEFLNSFIRSGSLTALSIGTRIDCDNCLAITSSGHLVLSLLKEFYEEFGIEGKPSKYCRKKGNSLRYKVIINLKELDPRSKSFQRLSFAFRRFQSKHKFTVVLAWEPINDENFIADSGKHDPSYVTSFLKEKGIIATKCSPKFIQRRANNVKVPVMKWEEQDEGCDPQEVFEWLGLFSLECS
;
A
#
# COMPACT_ATOMS: atom_id res chain seq x y z
N MET A 1 -29.56 1.45 -33.28
CA MET A 1 -30.20 2.01 -32.08
C MET A 1 -29.09 2.37 -31.10
N LEU A 2 -28.83 3.66 -30.90
CA LEU A 2 -27.88 4.16 -29.91
C LEU A 2 -28.65 4.37 -28.60
N CYS A 3 -28.21 3.74 -27.50
CA CYS A 3 -28.86 3.88 -26.19
C CYS A 3 -28.77 5.34 -25.70
N PRO A 4 -29.89 6.03 -25.44
CA PRO A 4 -29.91 7.46 -25.12
C PRO A 4 -29.48 7.79 -23.68
N GLU A 5 -29.14 6.80 -22.86
CA GLU A 5 -28.84 6.96 -21.42
C GLU A 5 -27.39 7.38 -21.11
N VAL A 6 -26.53 7.54 -22.12
CA VAL A 6 -25.08 7.76 -21.94
C VAL A 6 -24.70 9.23 -21.69
N TRP A 7 -25.66 10.17 -21.74
CA TRP A 7 -25.33 11.59 -21.94
C TRP A 7 -25.41 12.50 -20.70
N ASN A 8 -25.72 11.97 -19.52
CA ASN A 8 -25.89 12.81 -18.32
C ASN A 8 -25.18 12.25 -17.08
N PHE A 9 -23.89 11.92 -17.22
CA PHE A 9 -23.05 11.59 -16.07
C PHE A 9 -22.63 12.88 -15.36
N ALA A 10 -23.11 13.06 -14.13
CA ALA A 10 -22.53 14.06 -13.24
C ALA A 10 -21.02 13.80 -13.10
N ALA A 11 -20.23 14.87 -13.08
CA ALA A 11 -18.80 14.74 -12.86
C ALA A 11 -18.54 13.94 -11.57
N PRO A 12 -17.61 12.98 -11.59
CA PRO A 12 -17.29 12.21 -10.40
C PRO A 12 -16.81 13.15 -9.29
N SER A 13 -17.22 12.86 -8.06
CA SER A 13 -16.78 13.65 -6.91
C SER A 13 -15.27 13.50 -6.71
N TYR A 14 -14.55 14.62 -6.67
CA TYR A 14 -13.14 14.66 -6.30
C TYR A 14 -12.95 15.61 -5.12
N ASN A 15 -11.89 15.37 -4.34
CA ASN A 15 -11.52 16.22 -3.21
C ASN A 15 -10.01 16.42 -3.26
N LEU A 16 -9.58 17.65 -3.55
CA LEU A 16 -8.18 18.06 -3.49
C LEU A 16 -7.98 18.91 -2.25
N LYS A 17 -6.87 18.69 -1.56
CA LYS A 17 -6.45 19.47 -0.40
C LYS A 17 -5.04 19.97 -0.63
N PHE A 18 -4.89 21.29 -0.63
CA PHE A 18 -3.61 21.96 -0.70
C PHE A 18 -3.30 22.56 0.67
N SER A 19 -2.08 22.35 1.14
CA SER A 19 -1.60 22.88 2.41
C SER A 19 -0.17 23.34 2.25
N ALA A 20 0.13 24.57 2.64
CA ALA A 20 1.48 25.07 2.75
C ALA A 20 2.04 24.76 4.15
N GLY A 21 3.33 24.45 4.23
CA GLY A 21 4.00 24.15 5.48
C GLY A 21 5.51 24.32 5.37
N ASN A 22 6.16 24.59 6.50
CA ASN A 22 7.61 24.68 6.56
C ASN A 22 8.20 23.33 6.97
N TRP A 23 9.24 22.86 6.28
CA TRP A 23 9.92 21.60 6.62
C TRP A 23 10.55 21.63 8.02
N LYS A 24 10.88 22.83 8.53
CA LYS A 24 11.39 23.04 9.89
C LYS A 24 10.33 22.80 10.99
N SER A 25 9.04 22.74 10.62
CA SER A 25 7.93 22.34 11.48
C SER A 25 7.41 20.96 11.02
N PRO A 26 8.11 19.86 11.34
CA PRO A 26 7.94 18.56 10.70
C PRO A 26 6.61 17.83 11.02
N ASN A 27 5.86 18.30 12.02
CA ASN A 27 4.67 17.59 12.52
C ASN A 27 3.59 17.43 11.43
N ALA A 28 3.42 18.40 10.52
CA ALA A 28 2.36 18.33 9.50
C ALA A 28 2.68 17.39 8.32
N ILE A 29 3.95 17.30 7.91
CA ILE A 29 4.37 16.55 6.71
C ILE A 29 4.70 15.08 7.05
N SER A 30 5.25 14.83 8.23
CA SER A 30 5.59 13.47 8.68
C SER A 30 4.36 12.62 9.02
N ASP A 31 3.27 13.25 9.47
CA ASP A 31 2.04 12.55 9.85
C ASP A 31 1.22 12.06 8.65
N SER A 32 1.32 12.72 7.49
CA SER A 32 0.56 12.37 6.29
C SER A 32 1.25 11.26 5.49
N SER A 33 2.57 11.32 5.35
CA SER A 33 3.37 10.28 4.68
C SER A 33 3.32 8.94 5.41
N LYS A 34 3.36 8.95 6.75
CA LYS A 34 3.24 7.72 7.58
C LYS A 34 1.87 7.06 7.52
N LYS A 35 0.82 7.77 7.08
CA LYS A 35 -0.55 7.22 7.00
C LYS A 35 -0.81 6.45 5.70
N GLN A 36 -0.04 6.69 4.65
CA GLN A 36 -0.22 6.04 3.36
C GLN A 36 0.69 4.81 3.26
N GLY A 37 0.13 3.65 3.58
CA GLY A 37 0.90 2.40 3.66
C GLY A 37 1.20 1.71 2.33
N PHE A 38 0.62 2.14 1.20
CA PHE A 38 0.79 1.45 -0.09
C PHE A 38 1.05 2.45 -1.21
N ASN A 39 2.28 2.49 -1.72
CA ASN A 39 2.70 3.37 -2.80
C ASN A 39 3.04 2.53 -4.04
N HIS A 40 2.41 2.83 -5.17
CA HIS A 40 2.67 2.13 -6.44
C HIS A 40 3.75 2.82 -7.28
N SER A 41 3.72 4.16 -7.31
CA SER A 41 4.60 4.98 -8.13
C SER A 41 5.02 6.22 -7.36
N VAL A 42 6.31 6.56 -7.47
CA VAL A 42 6.88 7.82 -6.98
C VAL A 42 7.51 8.53 -8.16
N SER A 43 7.21 9.81 -8.33
CA SER A 43 7.75 10.64 -9.41
C SER A 43 8.27 11.94 -8.82
N VAL A 44 9.46 12.35 -9.27
CA VAL A 44 10.12 13.57 -8.81
C VAL A 44 10.49 14.39 -10.04
N VAL A 45 10.07 15.66 -10.05
CA VAL A 45 10.38 16.62 -11.11
C VAL A 45 11.33 17.66 -10.55
N LEU A 46 12.46 17.86 -11.24
CA LEU A 46 13.49 18.82 -10.86
C LEU A 46 13.58 19.90 -11.95
N PRO A 47 13.02 21.10 -11.73
CA PRO A 47 13.17 22.21 -12.67
C PRO A 47 14.62 22.72 -12.69
N ASP A 48 15.02 23.31 -13.82
CA ASP A 48 16.33 23.96 -14.03
C ASP A 48 17.56 23.15 -13.58
N THR A 49 17.46 21.83 -13.68
CA THR A 49 18.49 20.92 -13.20
C THR A 49 19.18 20.23 -14.37
N LEU A 50 20.47 20.53 -14.58
CA LEU A 50 21.28 19.93 -15.66
C LEU A 50 21.67 18.48 -15.35
N LEU A 51 22.03 18.21 -14.08
CA LEU A 51 22.46 16.90 -13.60
C LEU A 51 21.70 16.55 -12.32
N VAL A 52 21.08 15.36 -12.32
CA VAL A 52 20.39 14.85 -11.14
C VAL A 52 21.44 14.37 -10.13
N PRO A 53 21.38 14.81 -8.86
CA PRO A 53 22.33 14.37 -7.84
C PRO A 53 22.33 12.84 -7.67
N GLU A 54 23.52 12.22 -7.64
CA GLU A 54 23.64 10.77 -7.44
C GLU A 54 23.06 10.31 -6.11
N SER A 55 23.14 11.14 -5.08
CA SER A 55 22.55 10.85 -3.76
C SER A 55 21.05 10.63 -3.87
N LEU A 56 20.35 11.47 -4.65
CA LEU A 56 18.91 11.33 -4.88
C LEU A 56 18.59 10.05 -5.64
N ILE A 57 19.36 9.72 -6.68
CA ILE A 57 19.18 8.49 -7.45
C ILE A 57 19.35 7.28 -6.52
N LYS A 58 20.44 7.26 -5.73
CA LYS A 58 20.70 6.19 -4.75
C LYS A 58 19.59 6.08 -3.71
N SER A 59 19.01 7.18 -3.25
CA SER A 59 17.88 7.15 -2.32
C SER A 59 16.58 6.63 -2.96
N LEU A 60 16.37 6.85 -4.26
CA LEU A 60 15.18 6.37 -4.98
C LEU A 60 15.30 4.93 -5.47
N SER A 61 16.52 4.46 -5.75
CA SER A 61 16.77 3.11 -6.25
C SER A 61 17.29 2.14 -5.19
N GLY A 62 17.76 2.65 -4.05
CA GLY A 62 18.40 1.86 -2.99
C GLY A 62 17.38 1.17 -2.10
N ASN A 63 17.59 -0.13 -1.84
CA ASN A 63 16.83 -0.96 -0.89
C ASN A 63 15.29 -0.94 -1.06
N CYS A 64 14.80 -0.71 -2.28
CA CYS A 64 13.37 -0.69 -2.59
C CYS A 64 12.84 -2.07 -3.07
N ASP A 65 13.52 -3.14 -2.69
CA ASP A 65 13.14 -4.49 -3.09
C ASP A 65 11.80 -4.88 -2.45
N TYR A 66 10.91 -5.45 -3.25
CA TYR A 66 9.67 -6.04 -2.79
C TYR A 66 9.55 -7.46 -3.32
N TYR A 67 8.67 -8.25 -2.71
CA TYR A 67 8.53 -9.66 -3.03
C TYR A 67 7.13 -9.97 -3.49
N LYS A 68 7.02 -10.68 -4.60
CA LYS A 68 5.76 -11.22 -5.10
C LYS A 68 5.64 -12.66 -4.63
N VAL A 69 4.57 -12.95 -3.90
CA VAL A 69 4.24 -14.30 -3.43
C VAL A 69 2.99 -14.79 -4.13
N GLN A 70 3.11 -15.92 -4.81
CA GLN A 70 1.98 -16.60 -5.42
C GLN A 70 1.31 -17.51 -4.38
N ASP A 71 0.00 -17.65 -4.48
CA ASP A 71 -0.79 -18.53 -3.60
C ASP A 71 -0.51 -18.31 -2.10
N PHE A 72 -0.47 -17.04 -1.68
CA PHE A 72 -0.09 -16.63 -0.33
C PHE A 72 -1.00 -17.30 0.74
N PRO A 73 -0.42 -18.14 1.61
CA PRO A 73 -1.18 -18.86 2.63
C PRO A 73 -1.50 -17.96 3.83
N LEU A 74 -2.79 -17.70 4.09
CA LEU A 74 -3.21 -16.90 5.24
C LEU A 74 -2.77 -17.52 6.57
N THR A 75 -2.70 -18.85 6.65
CA THR A 75 -2.28 -19.56 7.85
C THR A 75 -0.86 -19.21 8.29
N VAL A 76 0.00 -18.76 7.37
CA VAL A 76 1.37 -18.38 7.71
C VAL A 76 1.42 -17.15 8.61
N LEU A 77 0.45 -16.25 8.47
CA LEU A 77 0.31 -15.07 9.32
C LEU A 77 0.06 -15.42 10.79
N LEU A 78 -0.38 -16.65 11.08
CA LEU A 78 -0.68 -17.12 12.43
C LEU A 78 0.48 -17.91 13.06
N HIS A 79 1.54 -18.21 12.32
CA HIS A 79 2.71 -18.85 12.92
C HIS A 79 3.37 -17.90 13.91
N GLU A 80 3.65 -18.38 15.11
CA GLU A 80 4.31 -17.61 16.16
C GLU A 80 5.66 -17.05 15.69
N GLU A 81 6.40 -17.87 14.94
CA GLU A 81 7.66 -17.47 14.30
C GLU A 81 7.47 -16.27 13.36
N PHE A 82 6.40 -16.25 12.56
CA PHE A 82 6.09 -15.16 11.64
C PHE A 82 5.67 -13.88 12.38
N LEU A 83 4.79 -14.02 13.38
CA LEU A 83 4.31 -12.90 14.20
C LEU A 83 5.46 -12.22 14.94
N ASN A 84 6.34 -13.01 15.56
CA ASN A 84 7.47 -12.48 16.31
C ASN A 84 8.54 -11.87 15.37
N SER A 85 8.82 -12.52 14.24
CA SER A 85 9.92 -12.14 13.35
C SER A 85 9.62 -11.05 12.34
N PHE A 86 8.35 -10.82 12.00
CA PHE A 86 7.99 -9.84 10.96
C PHE A 86 6.98 -8.79 11.41
N ILE A 87 6.01 -9.17 12.24
CA ILE A 87 4.95 -8.26 12.69
C ILE A 87 5.36 -7.46 13.93
N ARG A 88 6.10 -8.08 14.86
CA ARG A 88 6.51 -7.47 16.14
C ARG A 88 7.88 -6.79 16.07
N SER A 89 8.82 -7.34 15.31
CA SER A 89 10.18 -6.83 15.12
C SER A 89 10.36 -5.91 13.89
N GLY A 90 9.28 -5.65 13.15
CA GLY A 90 9.34 -4.94 11.87
C GLY A 90 8.02 -4.33 11.44
N SER A 91 8.06 -3.62 10.32
CA SER A 91 6.92 -3.11 9.58
C SER A 91 6.71 -3.95 8.33
N LEU A 92 5.81 -4.92 8.40
CA LEU A 92 5.38 -5.69 7.24
C LEU A 92 4.23 -4.97 6.53
N THR A 93 4.41 -4.72 5.23
CA THR A 93 3.39 -4.18 4.36
C THR A 93 3.10 -5.20 3.27
N ALA A 94 1.83 -5.53 3.05
CA ALA A 94 1.45 -6.50 2.02
C ALA A 94 0.12 -6.13 1.34
N LEU A 95 0.00 -6.37 0.04
CA LEU A 95 -1.21 -6.06 -0.73
C LEU A 95 -1.48 -7.13 -1.79
N SER A 96 -2.74 -7.58 -1.89
CA SER A 96 -3.15 -8.49 -2.97
C SER A 96 -3.10 -7.79 -4.32
N ILE A 97 -2.53 -8.44 -5.33
CA ILE A 97 -2.45 -7.95 -6.70
C ILE A 97 -3.31 -8.79 -7.65
N GLY A 98 -3.70 -8.18 -8.77
CA GLY A 98 -4.58 -8.82 -9.75
C GLY A 98 -6.03 -8.95 -9.29
N THR A 99 -6.40 -8.30 -8.19
CA THR A 99 -7.76 -8.27 -7.66
C THR A 99 -8.30 -6.84 -7.70
N ARG A 100 -9.55 -6.69 -8.15
CA ARG A 100 -10.24 -5.40 -8.18
C ARG A 100 -10.97 -5.20 -6.88
N ILE A 101 -10.68 -4.11 -6.18
CA ILE A 101 -11.34 -3.78 -4.90
C ILE A 101 -12.85 -3.65 -5.01
N ASP A 102 -13.44 -3.57 -6.22
CA ASP A 102 -14.89 -3.49 -6.49
C ASP A 102 -15.54 -4.83 -6.88
N CYS A 103 -14.76 -5.79 -7.36
CA CYS A 103 -15.28 -7.09 -7.83
C CYS A 103 -14.79 -8.30 -7.03
N ASP A 104 -13.58 -8.25 -6.48
CA ASP A 104 -12.89 -9.43 -5.94
C ASP A 104 -12.68 -9.35 -4.42
N ASN A 105 -12.20 -10.45 -3.83
CA ASN A 105 -11.68 -10.42 -2.48
C ASN A 105 -10.29 -9.76 -2.50
N CYS A 106 -9.98 -8.92 -1.51
CA CYS A 106 -8.69 -8.25 -1.40
C CYS A 106 -8.11 -8.43 0.00
N LEU A 107 -6.78 -8.51 0.05
CA LEU A 107 -6.00 -8.60 1.28
C LEU A 107 -5.03 -7.44 1.35
N ALA A 108 -4.93 -6.83 2.53
CA ALA A 108 -3.92 -5.84 2.83
C ALA A 108 -3.38 -6.06 4.25
N ILE A 109 -2.07 -5.91 4.44
CA ILE A 109 -1.42 -5.86 5.74
C ILE A 109 -0.79 -4.49 5.86
N THR A 110 -1.18 -3.75 6.89
CA THR A 110 -0.65 -2.42 7.17
C THR A 110 0.65 -2.53 7.97
N SER A 111 1.53 -1.54 7.81
CA SER A 111 2.76 -1.38 8.62
C SER A 111 2.48 -1.36 10.13
N SER A 112 1.28 -0.95 10.55
CA SER A 112 0.84 -1.00 11.94
C SER A 112 0.59 -2.42 12.49
N GLY A 113 0.57 -3.44 11.63
CA GLY A 113 0.32 -4.84 12.00
C GLY A 113 -1.14 -5.27 11.93
N HIS A 114 -1.98 -4.57 11.15
CA HIS A 114 -3.37 -4.98 10.94
C HIS A 114 -3.52 -5.72 9.62
N LEU A 115 -4.13 -6.91 9.68
CA LEU A 115 -4.65 -7.60 8.51
C LEU A 115 -6.04 -7.07 8.19
N VAL A 116 -6.20 -6.57 6.97
CA VAL A 116 -7.45 -6.06 6.44
C VAL A 116 -7.87 -6.94 5.28
N LEU A 117 -9.03 -7.59 5.42
CA LEU A 117 -9.66 -8.38 4.38
C LEU A 117 -10.91 -7.64 3.89
N SER A 118 -10.97 -7.38 2.59
CA SER A 118 -12.18 -6.91 1.91
C SER A 118 -12.79 -8.10 1.19
N LEU A 119 -13.89 -8.62 1.73
CA LEU A 119 -14.52 -9.85 1.26
C LEU A 119 -15.86 -9.57 0.60
N LEU A 120 -16.18 -10.35 -0.43
CA LEU A 120 -17.53 -10.46 -0.96
C LEU A 120 -18.45 -11.11 0.08
N LYS A 121 -19.75 -10.83 -0.01
CA LYS A 121 -20.75 -11.32 0.94
C LYS A 121 -20.68 -12.84 1.18
N GLU A 122 -20.65 -13.63 0.12
CA GLU A 122 -20.59 -15.10 0.20
C GLU A 122 -19.36 -15.58 0.98
N PHE A 123 -18.18 -15.04 0.65
CA PHE A 123 -16.94 -15.37 1.34
C PHE A 123 -16.94 -14.87 2.79
N TYR A 124 -17.53 -13.72 3.08
CA TYR A 124 -17.63 -13.20 4.45
C TYR A 124 -18.52 -14.07 5.35
N GLU A 125 -19.69 -14.46 4.87
CA GLU A 125 -20.62 -15.32 5.61
C GLU A 125 -19.98 -16.68 5.92
N GLU A 126 -19.23 -17.24 4.98
CA GLU A 126 -18.46 -18.47 5.20
C GLU A 126 -17.23 -18.29 6.09
N PHE A 127 -16.57 -17.13 6.00
CA PHE A 127 -15.40 -16.80 6.80
C PHE A 127 -15.76 -16.74 8.29
N GLY A 128 -16.97 -16.27 8.62
CA GLY A 128 -17.55 -16.41 9.95
C GLY A 128 -16.78 -15.66 11.03
N ILE A 129 -16.08 -14.59 10.69
CA ILE A 129 -15.41 -13.68 11.63
C ILE A 129 -16.12 -12.33 11.57
N GLU A 130 -16.20 -11.65 12.71
CA GLU A 130 -16.82 -10.34 12.80
C GLU A 130 -16.15 -9.31 11.87
N GLY A 131 -16.97 -8.69 11.03
CA GLY A 131 -16.55 -7.63 10.11
C GLY A 131 -17.60 -6.53 10.00
N LYS A 132 -17.22 -5.44 9.34
CA LYS A 132 -18.09 -4.28 9.12
C LYS A 132 -18.50 -4.19 7.66
N PRO A 133 -19.75 -3.84 7.33
CA PRO A 133 -20.16 -3.62 5.95
C PRO A 133 -19.37 -2.47 5.31
N SER A 134 -18.88 -2.67 4.09
CA SER A 134 -18.19 -1.64 3.33
C SER A 134 -19.16 -0.53 2.90
N LYS A 135 -18.67 0.72 2.89
CA LYS A 135 -19.47 1.88 2.47
C LYS A 135 -19.64 1.97 0.95
N TYR A 136 -18.74 1.37 0.17
CA TYR A 136 -18.64 1.57 -1.28
C TYR A 136 -19.64 0.76 -2.11
N CYS A 137 -20.31 -0.25 -1.55
CA CYS A 137 -21.23 -1.12 -2.31
C CYS A 137 -22.53 -1.39 -1.55
N ARG A 138 -23.27 -0.32 -1.22
CA ARG A 138 -24.63 -0.43 -0.66
C ARG A 138 -25.66 -0.38 -1.78
N LYS A 139 -26.27 -1.51 -2.13
CA LYS A 139 -27.51 -1.53 -2.92
C LYS A 139 -28.68 -1.73 -1.96
N LYS A 140 -29.60 -0.77 -1.89
CA LYS A 140 -30.90 -0.84 -1.18
C LYS A 140 -30.87 -1.67 0.13
N GLY A 141 -30.02 -1.28 1.07
CA GLY A 141 -29.94 -1.91 2.40
C GLY A 141 -29.10 -3.19 2.52
N ASN A 142 -28.60 -3.77 1.42
CA ASN A 142 -27.70 -4.93 1.46
C ASN A 142 -26.28 -4.50 1.09
N SER A 143 -25.33 -4.80 1.96
CA SER A 143 -23.90 -4.56 1.68
C SER A 143 -23.35 -5.77 0.95
N LEU A 144 -22.88 -5.58 -0.27
CA LEU A 144 -22.30 -6.68 -1.07
C LEU A 144 -20.87 -7.05 -0.61
N ARG A 145 -20.33 -6.25 0.32
CA ARG A 145 -18.92 -6.20 0.68
C ARG A 145 -18.77 -5.99 2.18
N TYR A 146 -17.84 -6.74 2.77
CA TYR A 146 -17.54 -6.69 4.19
C TYR A 146 -16.04 -6.54 4.40
N LYS A 147 -15.68 -5.67 5.34
CA LYS A 147 -14.30 -5.43 5.76
C LYS A 147 -14.07 -6.11 7.11
N VAL A 148 -13.18 -7.08 7.14
CA VAL A 148 -12.70 -7.71 8.39
C VAL A 148 -11.33 -7.11 8.71
N ILE A 149 -11.14 -6.65 9.95
CA ILE A 149 -9.88 -6.09 10.42
C ILE A 149 -9.43 -6.93 11.62
N ILE A 150 -8.23 -7.48 11.53
CA ILE A 150 -7.64 -8.31 12.57
C ILE A 150 -6.32 -7.67 12.97
N ASN A 151 -6.14 -7.41 14.25
CA ASN A 151 -4.86 -6.95 14.78
C ASN A 151 -3.94 -8.16 14.98
N LEU A 152 -2.87 -8.26 14.18
CA LEU A 152 -1.94 -9.39 14.25
C LEU A 152 -1.01 -9.30 15.47
N LYS A 153 -0.78 -8.10 16.02
CA LYS A 153 0.12 -7.90 17.18
C LYS A 153 -0.47 -8.44 18.47
N GLU A 154 -1.78 -8.28 18.64
CA GLU A 154 -2.57 -8.64 19.83
C GLU A 154 -3.14 -10.06 19.79
N LEU A 155 -2.77 -10.87 18.80
CA LEU A 155 -3.20 -12.27 18.74
C LEU A 155 -2.56 -13.08 19.87
N ASP A 156 -3.40 -13.70 20.70
CA ASP A 156 -3.01 -14.72 21.66
C ASP A 156 -3.25 -16.13 21.07
N PRO A 157 -2.20 -16.93 20.82
CA PRO A 157 -2.32 -18.30 20.31
C PRO A 157 -3.21 -19.22 21.16
N ARG A 158 -3.38 -18.94 22.45
CA ARG A 158 -4.19 -19.75 23.38
C ARG A 158 -5.67 -19.39 23.36
N SER A 159 -6.03 -18.26 22.74
CA SER A 159 -7.40 -17.77 22.72
C SER A 159 -8.31 -18.59 21.80
N LYS A 160 -9.60 -18.71 22.18
CA LYS A 160 -10.63 -19.33 21.32
C LYS A 160 -10.81 -18.56 20.00
N SER A 161 -10.61 -17.24 20.02
CA SER A 161 -10.66 -16.39 18.83
C SER A 161 -9.55 -16.74 17.84
N PHE A 162 -8.33 -17.01 18.31
CA PHE A 162 -7.22 -17.45 17.46
C PHE A 162 -7.50 -18.82 16.81
N GLN A 163 -8.07 -19.77 17.55
CA GLN A 163 -8.47 -21.08 17.00
C GLN A 163 -9.55 -20.92 15.92
N ARG A 164 -10.56 -20.08 16.16
CA ARG A 164 -11.60 -19.75 15.17
C ARG A 164 -11.00 -19.08 13.93
N LEU A 165 -10.05 -18.16 14.11
CA LEU A 165 -9.34 -17.48 13.03
C LEU A 165 -8.52 -18.47 12.18
N SER A 166 -7.80 -19.39 12.83
CA SER A 166 -7.02 -20.43 12.15
C SER A 166 -7.91 -21.37 11.32
N PHE A 167 -9.06 -21.77 11.86
CA PHE A 167 -10.04 -22.58 11.13
C PHE A 167 -10.62 -21.80 9.92
N ALA A 168 -10.99 -20.54 10.12
CA ALA A 168 -11.50 -19.68 9.05
C ALA A 168 -10.46 -19.48 7.93
N PHE A 169 -9.19 -19.22 8.28
CA PHE A 169 -8.11 -19.08 7.31
C PHE A 169 -7.91 -20.34 6.48
N ARG A 170 -7.87 -21.53 7.11
CA ARG A 170 -7.73 -22.81 6.41
C ARG A 170 -8.89 -23.05 5.44
N ARG A 171 -10.12 -22.82 5.88
CA ARG A 171 -11.32 -22.98 5.05
C ARG A 171 -11.37 -21.97 3.89
N PHE A 172 -10.96 -20.74 4.14
CA PHE A 172 -10.94 -19.70 3.12
C PHE A 172 -9.89 -20.01 2.06
N GLN A 173 -8.69 -20.41 2.48
CA GLN A 173 -7.56 -20.69 1.59
C GLN A 173 -7.83 -21.86 0.64
N SER A 174 -8.68 -22.83 1.01
CA SER A 174 -9.04 -23.92 0.09
C SER A 174 -9.93 -23.47 -1.07
N LYS A 175 -10.61 -22.33 -0.94
CA LYS A 175 -11.52 -21.78 -1.95
C LYS A 175 -10.94 -20.58 -2.70
N HIS A 176 -10.06 -19.82 -2.06
CA HIS A 176 -9.52 -18.60 -2.63
C HIS A 176 -8.04 -18.44 -2.29
N LYS A 177 -7.26 -18.06 -3.30
CA LYS A 177 -5.83 -17.85 -3.19
C LYS A 177 -5.49 -16.42 -3.55
N PHE A 178 -4.61 -15.80 -2.76
CA PHE A 178 -4.13 -14.45 -3.04
C PHE A 178 -2.75 -14.50 -3.69
N THR A 179 -2.54 -13.70 -4.71
CA THR A 179 -1.19 -13.27 -5.07
C THR A 179 -0.92 -11.96 -4.37
N VAL A 180 0.19 -11.86 -3.63
CA VAL A 180 0.47 -10.71 -2.75
C VAL A 180 1.83 -10.12 -3.10
N VAL A 181 1.92 -8.79 -3.13
CA VAL A 181 3.20 -8.08 -3.05
C VAL A 181 3.45 -7.72 -1.59
N LEU A 182 4.65 -8.00 -1.11
CA LEU A 182 5.06 -7.74 0.26
C LEU A 182 6.39 -6.99 0.30
N ALA A 183 6.51 -6.10 1.27
CA ALA A 183 7.74 -5.42 1.64
C ALA A 183 7.86 -5.47 3.16
N TRP A 184 9.07 -5.64 3.66
CA TRP A 184 9.34 -5.69 5.08
C TRP A 184 10.53 -4.83 5.42
N GLU A 185 10.34 -3.99 6.43
CA GLU A 185 11.36 -3.12 6.96
C GLU A 185 11.58 -3.47 8.44
N PRO A 186 12.80 -3.75 8.88
CA PRO A 186 13.07 -3.97 10.31
C PRO A 186 12.79 -2.70 11.12
N ILE A 187 12.46 -2.85 12.40
CA ILE A 187 12.42 -1.70 13.31
C ILE A 187 13.86 -1.24 13.52
N ASN A 188 14.16 0.01 13.14
CA ASN A 188 15.44 0.66 13.38
C ASN A 188 15.51 1.13 14.85
N ASP A 189 15.60 0.20 15.80
CA ASP A 189 15.98 0.52 17.17
C ASP A 189 17.49 0.30 17.32
N GLU A 190 18.22 1.37 17.64
CA GLU A 190 19.68 1.35 17.87
C GLU A 190 20.12 0.37 18.97
N ASN A 191 19.17 -0.12 19.78
CA ASN A 191 19.38 -1.05 20.89
C ASN A 191 19.14 -2.54 20.54
N PHE A 192 18.64 -2.87 19.34
CA PHE A 192 18.57 -4.26 18.90
C PHE A 192 19.93 -4.66 18.31
N ILE A 193 20.71 -5.37 19.12
CA ILE A 193 22.00 -5.96 18.75
C ILE A 193 21.84 -6.68 17.41
N ALA A 194 22.69 -6.31 16.45
CA ALA A 194 22.75 -6.87 15.12
C ALA A 194 23.03 -8.38 15.18
N ASP A 195 21.97 -9.18 15.30
CA ASP A 195 22.03 -10.62 15.07
C ASP A 195 22.12 -10.82 13.55
N SER A 196 23.31 -11.24 13.12
CA SER A 196 23.78 -11.27 11.74
C SER A 196 22.78 -11.96 10.80
N GLY A 197 22.02 -11.18 10.04
CA GLY A 197 21.15 -11.66 8.94
C GLY A 197 19.64 -11.47 9.13
N LYS A 198 19.16 -11.12 10.34
CA LYS A 198 17.71 -10.92 10.60
C LYS A 198 17.19 -9.51 10.26
N HIS A 199 18.06 -8.59 9.86
CA HIS A 199 17.71 -7.21 9.50
C HIS A 199 17.70 -6.95 7.98
N ASP A 200 17.96 -7.96 7.15
CA ASP A 200 17.86 -7.81 5.69
C ASP A 200 16.41 -8.08 5.25
N PRO A 201 15.79 -7.22 4.42
CA PRO A 201 14.52 -7.51 3.73
C PRO A 201 14.46 -8.90 3.07
N SER A 202 15.60 -9.49 2.71
CA SER A 202 15.68 -10.86 2.17
C SER A 202 15.25 -11.95 3.16
N TYR A 203 15.27 -11.68 4.48
CA TYR A 203 14.92 -12.65 5.52
C TYR A 203 13.50 -13.19 5.38
N VAL A 204 12.55 -12.35 4.97
CA VAL A 204 11.17 -12.78 4.70
C VAL A 204 11.13 -13.86 3.62
N THR A 205 11.96 -13.73 2.57
CA THR A 205 11.97 -14.72 1.49
C THR A 205 12.56 -16.04 1.92
N SER A 206 13.60 -16.01 2.75
CA SER A 206 14.22 -17.22 3.29
C SER A 206 13.22 -18.00 4.14
N PHE A 207 12.49 -17.30 5.02
CA PHE A 207 11.41 -17.88 5.81
C PHE A 207 10.30 -18.48 4.94
N LEU A 208 9.83 -17.74 3.92
CA LEU A 208 8.78 -18.24 3.02
C LEU A 208 9.24 -19.47 2.24
N LYS A 209 10.49 -19.47 1.75
CA LYS A 209 11.09 -20.62 1.05
C LYS A 209 11.19 -21.86 1.94
N GLU A 210 11.57 -21.69 3.21
CA GLU A 210 11.61 -22.78 4.19
C GLU A 210 10.23 -23.41 4.38
N LYS A 211 9.17 -22.61 4.39
CA LYS A 211 7.78 -23.09 4.43
C LYS A 211 7.25 -23.58 3.08
N GLY A 212 8.09 -23.69 2.05
CA GLY A 212 7.73 -24.19 0.72
C GLY A 212 6.92 -23.21 -0.14
N ILE A 213 6.97 -21.91 0.17
CA ILE A 213 6.18 -20.87 -0.52
C ILE A 213 7.05 -20.17 -1.55
N ILE A 214 6.51 -20.02 -2.77
CA ILE A 214 7.21 -19.41 -3.89
C ILE A 214 7.15 -17.88 -3.77
N ALA A 215 8.28 -17.28 -3.37
CA ALA A 215 8.48 -15.84 -3.32
C ALA A 215 9.50 -15.40 -4.39
N THR A 216 9.10 -14.44 -5.23
CA THR A 216 9.95 -13.85 -6.27
C THR A 216 10.38 -12.45 -5.85
N LYS A 217 11.68 -12.17 -5.88
CA LYS A 217 12.23 -10.83 -5.66
C LYS A 217 11.93 -9.94 -6.86
N CYS A 218 11.46 -8.73 -6.59
CA CYS A 218 11.14 -7.72 -7.59
C CYS A 218 11.76 -6.38 -7.19
N SER A 219 12.14 -5.58 -8.18
CA SER A 219 12.63 -4.23 -8.00
C SER A 219 11.70 -3.23 -8.70
N PRO A 220 11.59 -1.99 -8.21
CA PRO A 220 10.82 -0.96 -8.88
C PRO A 220 11.48 -0.60 -10.22
N LYS A 221 10.65 -0.29 -11.21
CA LYS A 221 11.14 0.21 -12.50
C LYS A 221 11.60 1.66 -12.31
N PHE A 222 12.88 1.91 -12.54
CA PHE A 222 13.43 3.27 -12.53
C PHE A 222 13.43 3.83 -13.95
N ILE A 223 12.79 4.99 -14.13
CA ILE A 223 12.74 5.72 -15.41
C ILE A 223 13.22 7.14 -15.16
N GLN A 224 14.21 7.58 -15.92
CA GLN A 224 14.66 8.96 -15.92
C GLN A 224 14.40 9.59 -17.27
N ARG A 225 13.81 10.79 -17.26
CA ARG A 225 13.59 11.61 -18.44
C ARG A 225 14.10 13.02 -18.21
N ARG A 226 14.57 13.65 -19.29
CA ARG A 226 14.89 15.08 -19.32
C ARG A 226 14.06 15.73 -20.43
N ALA A 227 13.57 16.93 -20.15
CA ALA A 227 12.86 17.74 -21.12
C ALA A 227 13.46 19.15 -21.08
N ASN A 228 13.81 19.68 -22.26
CA ASN A 228 14.41 21.00 -22.40
C ASN A 228 13.35 21.98 -22.93
N ASN A 229 13.52 23.27 -22.66
CA ASN A 229 12.62 24.35 -23.12
C ASN A 229 11.16 24.17 -22.68
N VAL A 230 10.95 23.54 -21.52
CA VAL A 230 9.63 23.38 -20.93
C VAL A 230 9.27 24.65 -20.17
N LYS A 231 8.07 25.19 -20.41
CA LYS A 231 7.53 26.28 -19.59
C LYS A 231 7.08 25.72 -18.25
N VAL A 232 7.85 26.01 -17.20
CA VAL A 232 7.53 25.62 -15.82
C VAL A 232 6.65 26.71 -15.20
N PRO A 233 5.48 26.37 -14.61
CA PRO A 233 4.63 27.35 -13.97
C PRO A 233 5.30 27.92 -12.70
N VAL A 234 5.20 29.23 -12.50
CA VAL A 234 5.67 29.89 -11.28
C VAL A 234 4.52 29.85 -10.27
N MET A 235 4.74 29.21 -9.12
CA MET A 235 3.72 29.09 -8.08
C MET A 235 3.58 30.42 -7.31
N LYS A 236 2.34 30.86 -7.10
CA LYS A 236 2.04 31.92 -6.13
C LYS A 236 2.18 31.39 -4.71
N TRP A 237 3.01 32.01 -3.88
CA TRP A 237 3.14 31.64 -2.47
C TRP A 237 2.32 32.57 -1.59
N GLU A 238 2.23 33.85 -1.97
CA GLU A 238 1.42 34.87 -1.32
C GLU A 238 0.33 35.39 -2.27
N GLU A 239 -0.75 35.96 -1.72
CA GLU A 239 -1.88 36.48 -2.53
C GLU A 239 -1.48 37.64 -3.45
N GLN A 240 -0.34 38.28 -3.18
CA GLN A 240 0.19 39.42 -3.93
C GLN A 240 1.13 39.01 -5.07
N ASP A 241 1.51 37.73 -5.14
CA ASP A 241 2.41 37.22 -6.19
C ASP A 241 1.66 37.03 -7.51
N GLU A 242 2.29 37.41 -8.62
CA GLU A 242 1.85 37.00 -9.96
C GLU A 242 2.33 35.56 -10.24
N GLY A 243 1.42 34.69 -10.69
CA GLY A 243 1.76 33.28 -10.94
C GLY A 243 0.55 32.35 -11.09
N CYS A 244 0.81 31.05 -11.05
CA CYS A 244 -0.18 29.98 -11.09
C CYS A 244 -0.65 29.58 -9.70
N ASP A 245 -1.92 29.18 -9.63
CA ASP A 245 -2.51 28.66 -8.41
C ASP A 245 -2.07 27.19 -8.18
N PRO A 246 -2.11 26.66 -6.94
CA PRO A 246 -1.64 25.30 -6.65
C PRO A 246 -2.31 24.19 -7.47
N GLN A 247 -3.58 24.39 -7.84
CA GLN A 247 -4.30 23.46 -8.71
C GLN A 247 -3.74 23.45 -10.13
N GLU A 248 -3.44 24.61 -10.71
CA GLU A 248 -2.86 24.70 -12.07
C GLU A 248 -1.48 24.04 -12.12
N VAL A 249 -0.67 24.24 -11.08
CA VAL A 249 0.63 23.57 -10.95
C VAL A 249 0.47 22.05 -10.84
N PHE A 250 -0.53 21.58 -10.08
CA PHE A 250 -0.83 20.15 -9.95
C PHE A 250 -1.29 19.53 -11.28
N GLU A 251 -2.16 20.22 -12.03
CA GLU A 251 -2.61 19.78 -13.35
C GLU A 251 -1.45 19.75 -14.36
N TRP A 252 -0.61 20.78 -14.37
CA TRP A 252 0.61 20.81 -15.19
C TRP A 252 1.57 19.66 -14.85
N LEU A 253 1.80 19.39 -13.56
CA LEU A 253 2.62 18.25 -13.10
C LEU A 253 2.03 16.91 -13.57
N GLY A 254 0.70 16.77 -13.51
CA GLY A 254 -0.01 15.61 -14.05
C GLY A 254 0.25 15.43 -15.55
N LEU A 255 0.05 16.49 -16.34
CA LEU A 255 0.31 16.47 -17.79
C LEU A 255 1.76 16.14 -18.13
N PHE A 256 2.72 16.75 -17.42
CA PHE A 256 4.13 16.49 -17.61
C PHE A 256 4.50 15.03 -17.28
N SER A 257 3.87 14.45 -16.27
CA SER A 257 4.12 13.08 -15.83
C SER A 257 3.46 12.01 -16.70
N LEU A 258 2.37 12.33 -17.43
CA LEU A 258 1.68 11.39 -18.34
C LEU A 258 2.59 10.86 -19.44
N GLU A 259 3.50 11.69 -19.92
CA GLU A 259 4.48 11.28 -20.93
C GLU A 259 5.60 10.40 -20.34
N CYS A 260 5.56 10.10 -19.03
CA CYS A 260 6.56 9.30 -18.32
C CYS A 260 6.00 7.96 -17.77
N SER A 261 4.68 7.74 -17.86
CA SER A 261 3.98 6.53 -17.38
C SER A 261 3.95 5.38 -18.37
#